data_AF-A0A382SK87-F1
#
_entry.id   AF-A0A382SK87-F1
#
_cell.length_a   1.000
_cell.length_b   1.000
_cell.length_c   1.000
_cell.angle_alpha   90.00
_cell.angle_beta   90.00
_cell.angle_gamma   90.00
#
_symmetry.space_group_name_H-M   'P 1'
#
loop_
_entity.id
_entity.type
_entity.pdbx_description
1 polymer ?
#
loop_
_entity_poly.entity_id
_entity_poly.type
_entity_poly.pdbx_seq_one_letter_code
_entity_poly.pdbx_strand_id
1 'polypeptide(L)'
;DLKAAQVVFYSGVPFVQIPCFPVASHLLTTLAELERFVQGRGTIGDYLVELFTAYSKDHSAYSKVIWDISAIAWLLDASWVPSDVVHSPILTDQYTWSHKPSRHFMRVARTVRRDAIFRDLFEKLAKRAGS
;
A
#
# COMPACT_ATOMS: atom_id res chain seq x y z
N ASP A 1 12.82 -11.58 -4.94
CA ASP A 1 14.13 -11.72 -5.62
C ASP A 1 15.11 -10.73 -5.00
N LEU A 2 16.17 -11.21 -4.36
CA LEU A 2 17.17 -10.38 -3.68
C LEU A 2 18.02 -9.56 -4.66
N LYS A 3 18.44 -10.16 -5.77
CA LYS A 3 19.34 -9.51 -6.74
C LYS A 3 18.61 -8.42 -7.51
N ALA A 4 17.36 -8.66 -7.89
CA ALA A 4 16.52 -7.62 -8.48
C ALA A 4 16.33 -6.43 -7.52
N ALA A 5 16.07 -6.68 -6.23
CA ALA A 5 15.94 -5.63 -5.24
C ALA A 5 17.25 -4.83 -5.10
N GLN A 6 18.40 -5.49 -5.01
CA GLN A 6 19.72 -4.84 -5.00
C GLN A 6 19.90 -3.94 -6.23
N VAL A 7 19.54 -4.37 -7.44
CA VAL A 7 19.64 -3.51 -8.64
C VAL A 7 18.87 -2.20 -8.44
N VAL A 8 17.63 -2.25 -7.93
CA VAL A 8 16.83 -1.06 -7.65
C VAL A 8 17.53 -0.13 -6.63
N PHE A 9 17.95 -0.66 -5.48
CA PHE A 9 18.61 0.13 -4.42
C PHE A 9 19.97 0.71 -4.83
N TYR A 10 20.61 0.18 -5.89
CA TYR A 10 21.91 0.66 -6.38
C TYR A 10 21.80 1.55 -7.62
N SER A 11 20.65 1.58 -8.29
CA SER A 11 20.46 2.26 -9.58
C SER A 11 20.55 3.79 -9.53
N GLY A 12 20.30 4.42 -8.37
CA GLY A 12 20.29 5.88 -8.25
C GLY A 12 19.06 6.57 -8.87
N VAL A 13 18.07 5.80 -9.35
CA VAL A 13 16.82 6.38 -9.85
C VAL A 13 16.00 6.99 -8.71
N PRO A 14 15.12 7.97 -8.99
CA PRO A 14 14.13 8.40 -8.01
C PRO A 14 13.27 7.22 -7.55
N PHE A 15 13.49 6.77 -6.32
CA PHE A 15 12.84 5.59 -5.76
C PHE A 15 12.13 5.95 -4.45
N VAL A 16 10.88 5.50 -4.32
CA VAL A 16 10.07 5.62 -3.11
C VAL A 16 9.77 4.21 -2.62
N GLN A 17 10.31 3.85 -1.46
CA GLN A 17 9.98 2.60 -0.79
C GLN A 17 8.83 2.81 0.18
N ILE A 18 7.82 1.96 0.08
CA ILE A 18 6.73 1.87 1.05
C ILE A 18 6.88 0.52 1.78
N PRO A 19 7.36 0.51 3.03
CA PRO A 19 7.51 -0.73 3.79
C PRO A 19 6.16 -1.44 4.00
N CYS A 20 6.11 -2.76 3.79
CA CYS A 20 4.90 -3.54 4.11
C CYS A 20 4.55 -3.44 5.61
N PHE A 21 5.54 -3.42 6.48
CA PHE A 21 5.41 -3.19 7.92
C PHE A 21 6.45 -2.15 8.38
N PRO A 22 6.10 -1.20 9.27
CA PRO A 22 4.78 -0.97 9.86
C PRO A 22 3.86 -0.07 9.00
N VAL A 23 4.26 0.29 7.79
CA VAL A 23 3.61 1.36 7.02
C VAL A 23 2.37 0.88 6.28
N ALA A 24 2.53 0.09 5.21
CA ALA A 24 1.39 -0.39 4.44
C ALA A 24 0.49 -1.32 5.28
N SER A 25 1.01 -1.93 6.35
CA SER A 25 0.26 -2.75 7.31
C SER A 25 -0.93 -2.02 7.95
N HIS A 26 -0.95 -0.70 7.94
CA HIS A 26 -2.10 0.09 8.42
C HIS A 26 -3.22 0.22 7.38
N LEU A 27 -3.06 -0.23 6.14
CA LEU A 27 -4.11 -0.22 5.10
C LEU A 27 -5.11 -1.36 5.29
N LEU A 28 -5.69 -1.41 6.47
CA LEU A 28 -6.68 -2.40 6.88
C LEU A 28 -8.07 -1.98 6.42
N THR A 29 -8.86 -2.94 5.95
CA THR A 29 -10.31 -2.79 5.78
C THR A 29 -11.02 -4.00 6.36
N THR A 30 -12.29 -3.81 6.68
CA THR A 30 -13.17 -4.83 7.23
C THR A 30 -14.25 -5.20 6.23
N LEU A 31 -14.88 -6.37 6.41
CA LEU A 31 -16.04 -6.74 5.61
C LEU A 31 -17.18 -5.71 5.76
N ALA A 32 -17.42 -5.20 6.97
CA ALA A 32 -18.45 -4.20 7.23
C ALA A 32 -18.28 -2.91 6.41
N GLU A 33 -17.05 -2.44 6.22
CA GLU A 33 -16.77 -1.29 5.35
C GLU A 33 -17.02 -1.61 3.88
N LEU A 34 -16.64 -2.81 3.44
CA LEU A 34 -16.81 -3.22 2.05
C LEU A 34 -18.29 -3.46 1.70
N GLU A 35 -19.06 -4.11 2.56
CA GLU A 35 -20.52 -4.25 2.39
C GLU A 35 -21.20 -2.89 2.31
N ARG A 36 -20.73 -1.92 3.11
CA ARG A 36 -21.33 -0.58 3.14
C ARG A 36 -20.97 0.28 1.93
N PHE A 37 -19.72 0.27 1.50
CA PHE A 37 -19.18 1.25 0.56
C PHE A 37 -18.84 0.67 -0.82
N VAL A 38 -18.70 -0.66 -0.94
CA VAL A 38 -18.22 -1.32 -2.17
C VAL A 38 -19.27 -2.27 -2.76
N GLN A 39 -20.01 -3.01 -1.93
CA GLN A 39 -21.06 -3.90 -2.41
C GLN A 39 -22.17 -3.10 -3.11
N GLY A 40 -22.68 -3.66 -4.21
CA GLY A 40 -23.65 -3.02 -5.10
C GLY A 40 -23.08 -1.87 -5.93
N ARG A 41 -21.77 -1.57 -5.84
CA ARG A 41 -21.11 -0.56 -6.68
C ARG A 41 -20.59 -1.18 -7.98
N GLY A 42 -21.52 -1.72 -8.76
CA GLY A 42 -21.24 -2.37 -10.03
C GLY A 42 -20.55 -3.73 -9.87
N THR A 43 -20.35 -4.42 -10.99
CA THR A 43 -19.84 -5.81 -11.01
C THR A 43 -18.46 -5.95 -10.39
N ILE A 44 -17.60 -4.93 -10.53
CA ILE A 44 -16.26 -4.91 -9.91
C ILE A 44 -16.38 -4.80 -8.38
N GLY A 45 -17.29 -3.97 -7.87
CA GLY A 45 -17.50 -3.82 -6.44
C GLY A 45 -17.95 -5.13 -5.80
N ASP A 46 -18.97 -5.77 -6.38
CA ASP A 46 -19.47 -7.07 -5.90
C ASP A 46 -18.38 -8.16 -5.95
N TYR A 47 -17.60 -8.19 -7.03
CA TYR A 47 -16.47 -9.12 -7.16
C TYR A 47 -15.39 -8.92 -6.09
N LEU A 48 -15.03 -7.66 -5.78
CA LEU A 48 -14.05 -7.37 -4.73
C LEU A 48 -14.55 -7.80 -3.33
N VAL A 49 -15.85 -7.61 -3.06
CA VAL A 49 -16.47 -8.04 -1.80
C VAL A 49 -16.47 -9.56 -1.70
N GLU A 50 -16.82 -10.28 -2.79
CA GLU A 50 -16.76 -11.74 -2.83
C GLU A 50 -15.35 -12.27 -2.53
N LEU A 51 -14.32 -11.71 -3.18
CA LEU A 51 -12.92 -12.08 -2.93
C LEU A 51 -12.51 -11.84 -1.48
N PHE A 52 -12.94 -10.73 -0.88
CA PHE A 52 -12.64 -10.43 0.51
C PHE A 52 -13.32 -11.42 1.45
N THR A 53 -14.62 -11.67 1.25
CA THR A 53 -15.42 -12.60 2.05
C THR A 53 -14.83 -14.00 1.99
N ALA A 54 -14.40 -14.47 0.83
CA ALA A 54 -13.78 -15.78 0.66
C ALA A 54 -12.41 -15.93 1.33
N TYR A 55 -11.73 -14.84 1.67
CA TYR A 55 -10.39 -14.86 2.23
C TYR A 55 -10.34 -15.31 3.71
N SER A 56 -11.45 -15.21 4.43
CA SER A 56 -11.59 -15.70 5.80
C SER A 56 -12.94 -16.38 6.01
N LYS A 57 -12.97 -17.45 6.82
CA LYS A 57 -14.23 -18.12 7.20
C LYS A 57 -14.98 -17.37 8.30
N ASP A 58 -14.26 -16.60 9.10
CA ASP A 58 -14.81 -15.79 10.20
C ASP A 58 -14.36 -14.34 10.03
N HIS A 59 -15.33 -13.43 10.06
CA HIS A 59 -15.12 -12.00 9.90
C HIS A 59 -15.33 -11.22 11.21
N SER A 60 -15.58 -11.89 12.33
CA SER A 60 -15.68 -11.27 13.65
C SER A 60 -14.35 -10.64 14.07
N ALA A 61 -14.36 -9.32 14.30
CA ALA A 61 -13.16 -8.52 14.58
C ALA A 61 -12.02 -8.73 13.55
N TYR A 62 -12.37 -9.11 12.32
CA TYR A 62 -11.42 -9.40 11.26
C TYR A 62 -11.17 -8.18 10.39
N SER A 63 -9.90 -7.95 10.08
CA SER A 63 -9.48 -7.00 9.06
C SER A 63 -8.40 -7.62 8.19
N LYS A 64 -8.36 -7.20 6.93
CA LYS A 64 -7.35 -7.62 5.98
C LYS A 64 -6.63 -6.39 5.46
N VAL A 65 -5.31 -6.52 5.34
CA VAL A 65 -4.51 -5.45 4.76
C VAL A 65 -4.52 -5.54 3.24
N ILE A 66 -4.63 -4.39 2.59
CA ILE A 66 -4.48 -4.24 1.14
C ILE A 66 -3.21 -3.40 0.89
N TRP A 67 -2.03 -4.03 0.85
CA TRP A 67 -0.76 -3.30 0.76
C TRP A 67 -0.53 -2.60 -0.58
N ASP A 68 -1.02 -3.19 -1.67
CA ASP A 68 -0.68 -2.74 -3.03
C ASP A 68 -1.27 -1.36 -3.39
N ILE A 69 -2.38 -0.96 -2.76
CA ILE A 69 -2.97 0.37 -2.99
C ILE A 69 -2.09 1.50 -2.44
N SER A 70 -1.08 1.20 -1.62
CA SER A 70 -0.16 2.20 -1.06
C SER A 70 0.66 2.92 -2.13
N ALA A 71 1.15 2.19 -3.13
CA ALA A 71 1.95 2.76 -4.22
C ALA A 71 1.12 3.72 -5.07
N ILE A 72 -0.11 3.31 -5.42
CA ILE A 72 -1.04 4.16 -6.16
C ILE A 72 -1.47 5.36 -5.32
N ALA A 73 -1.71 5.18 -4.02
CA ALA A 73 -2.03 6.29 -3.12
C ALA A 73 -0.93 7.36 -3.09
N TRP A 74 0.34 6.98 -3.01
CA TRP A 74 1.45 7.94 -3.05
C TRP A 74 1.52 8.69 -4.40
N LEU A 75 1.22 8.01 -5.51
CA LEU A 75 1.18 8.62 -6.84
C LEU A 75 0.02 9.61 -7.01
N LEU A 76 -1.14 9.31 -6.42
CA LEU A 76 -2.32 10.18 -6.46
C LEU A 76 -2.13 11.42 -5.57
N ASP A 77 -1.66 11.23 -4.35
CA ASP A 77 -1.37 12.30 -3.40
C ASP A 77 -0.30 11.85 -2.40
N ALA A 78 0.92 12.35 -2.57
CA ALA A 78 2.05 12.04 -1.70
C ALA A 78 1.83 12.44 -0.23
N SER A 79 0.87 13.34 0.06
CA SER A 79 0.51 13.71 1.44
C SER A 79 -0.23 12.59 2.19
N TRP A 80 -0.80 11.62 1.46
CA TRP A 80 -1.44 10.44 2.06
C TRP A 80 -0.43 9.40 2.52
N VAL A 81 0.77 9.41 1.93
CA VAL A 81 1.86 8.48 2.27
C VAL A 81 3.12 9.30 2.54
N PRO A 82 3.15 10.08 3.65
CA PRO A 82 4.28 10.95 3.96
C PRO A 82 5.58 10.15 4.07
N SER A 83 6.63 10.68 3.45
CA SER A 83 7.94 10.03 3.34
C SER A 83 9.07 11.02 3.63
N ASP A 84 10.21 10.48 4.04
CA ASP A 84 11.43 11.25 4.23
C ASP A 84 12.45 10.92 3.16
N VAL A 85 13.30 11.89 2.86
CA VAL A 85 14.48 11.70 2.02
C VAL A 85 15.57 11.10 2.89
N VAL A 86 16.10 9.94 2.49
CA VAL A 86 17.12 9.19 3.21
C VAL A 86 18.20 8.71 2.25
N HIS A 87 19.40 8.42 2.75
CA HIS A 87 20.40 7.72 1.95
C HIS A 87 19.95 6.29 1.68
N SER A 88 20.02 5.85 0.41
CA SER A 88 19.65 4.51 -0.01
C SER A 88 20.47 3.46 0.77
N PRO A 89 19.82 2.51 1.48
CA PRO A 89 20.53 1.51 2.25
C PRO A 89 21.19 0.47 1.34
N ILE A 90 22.04 -0.36 1.93
CA ILE A 90 22.63 -1.52 1.30
C ILE A 90 21.83 -2.75 1.75
N LEU A 91 21.14 -3.40 0.80
CA LEU A 91 20.55 -4.71 1.03
C LEU A 91 21.64 -5.77 0.87
N THR A 92 22.06 -6.39 1.97
CA THR A 92 23.15 -7.37 1.99
C THR A 92 22.71 -8.72 1.42
N ASP A 93 23.69 -9.58 1.13
CA ASP A 93 23.41 -10.96 0.71
C ASP A 93 22.82 -11.82 1.84
N GLN A 94 22.86 -11.32 3.08
CA GLN A 94 22.27 -11.94 4.27
C GLN A 94 20.84 -11.46 4.56
N TYR A 95 20.19 -10.78 3.60
CA TYR A 95 18.83 -10.21 3.78
C TYR A 95 18.73 -9.19 4.93
N THR A 96 19.82 -8.48 5.21
CA THR A 96 19.88 -7.42 6.22
C THR A 96 20.17 -6.06 5.59
N TRP A 97 19.95 -4.99 6.35
CA TRP A 97 20.23 -3.62 5.93
C TRP A 97 21.54 -3.11 6.52
N SER A 98 22.35 -2.45 5.71
CA SER A 98 23.52 -1.67 6.13
C SER A 98 23.42 -0.24 5.61
N HIS A 99 24.08 0.71 6.29
CA HIS A 99 23.91 2.13 6.02
C HIS A 99 25.25 2.81 5.74
N LYS A 100 25.26 3.67 4.71
CA LYS A 100 26.42 4.49 4.36
C LYS A 100 25.95 5.90 3.95
N PRO A 101 26.28 6.96 4.72
CA PRO A 101 25.82 8.33 4.44
C PRO A 101 26.29 8.94 3.12
N SER A 102 27.19 8.28 2.38
CA SER A 102 27.65 8.77 1.07
C SER A 102 26.81 8.26 -0.11
N ARG A 103 25.75 7.46 0.13
CA ARG A 103 24.93 6.88 -0.95
C ARG A 103 23.94 7.90 -1.50
N HIS A 104 23.45 7.67 -2.71
CA HIS A 104 22.41 8.51 -3.31
C HIS A 104 21.12 8.49 -2.47
N PHE A 105 20.28 9.50 -2.65
CA PHE A 105 19.03 9.63 -1.91
C PHE A 105 17.91 8.78 -2.52
N MET A 106 17.01 8.34 -1.64
CA MET A 106 15.71 7.78 -1.97
C MET A 106 14.67 8.30 -0.97
N ARG A 107 13.40 7.97 -1.17
CA ARG A 107 12.35 8.23 -0.19
C ARG A 107 11.91 6.95 0.50
N VAL A 108 11.64 7.04 1.80
CA VAL A 108 11.01 5.95 2.56
C VAL A 108 9.76 6.48 3.23
N ALA A 109 8.62 5.84 2.99
CA ALA A 109 7.37 6.16 3.65
C ALA A 109 7.46 5.89 5.15
N ARG A 110 6.89 6.79 5.96
CA ARG A 110 6.84 6.65 7.42
C ARG A 110 5.51 6.13 7.95
N THR A 111 4.43 6.46 7.25
CA THR A 111 3.07 6.08 7.62
C THR A 111 2.15 6.22 6.41
N VAL A 112 0.92 5.76 6.55
CA VAL A 112 -0.16 5.93 5.58
C VAL A 112 -1.35 6.56 6.26
N ARG A 113 -2.04 7.45 5.55
CA ARG A 113 -3.33 8.02 5.94
C ARG A 113 -4.43 7.13 5.40
N ARG A 114 -4.63 5.99 6.06
CA ARG A 114 -5.57 4.92 5.68
C ARG A 114 -6.93 5.48 5.24
N ASP A 115 -7.53 6.36 6.04
CA ASP A 115 -8.89 6.85 5.78
C ASP A 115 -9.00 7.72 4.53
N ALA A 116 -7.97 8.53 4.23
CA ALA A 116 -7.96 9.32 2.99
C ALA A 116 -7.89 8.40 1.77
N ILE A 117 -7.06 7.37 1.84
CA ILE A 117 -6.85 6.39 0.77
C ILE A 117 -8.12 5.57 0.51
N PHE A 118 -8.73 5.01 1.56
CA PHE A 118 -9.96 4.22 1.40
C PHE A 118 -11.15 5.09 1.00
N ARG A 119 -11.26 6.32 1.49
CA ARG A 119 -12.30 7.26 1.03
C ARG A 119 -12.22 7.49 -0.47
N ASP A 120 -11.03 7.82 -0.98
CA ASP A 120 -10.81 8.04 -2.41
C ASP A 120 -11.14 6.77 -3.23
N LEU A 121 -10.70 5.59 -2.77
CA LEU A 121 -11.02 4.32 -3.41
C LEU A 121 -12.53 4.07 -3.48
N PHE A 122 -13.25 4.21 -2.36
CA PHE A 122 -14.69 3.99 -2.30
C PHE A 122 -15.47 4.97 -3.17
N GLU A 123 -15.08 6.24 -3.18
CA GLU A 123 -15.69 7.26 -4.04
C GLU A 123 -15.48 6.95 -5.53
N LYS A 124 -14.28 6.48 -5.92
CA LYS A 124 -13.98 6.09 -7.31
C LYS A 124 -14.82 4.88 -7.75
N LEU A 125 -14.97 3.87 -6.90
CA LEU A 125 -15.82 2.71 -7.17
C LEU A 125 -17.28 3.13 -7.33
N ALA A 126 -17.80 3.98 -6.44
CA ALA A 126 -19.16 4.48 -6.53
C ALA A 126 -19.42 5.30 -7.80
N LYS A 127 -18.48 6.17 -8.19
CA LYS A 127 -18.56 6.95 -9.43
C LYS A 127 -18.56 6.07 -10.68
N ARG A 128 -17.72 5.02 -10.70
CA ARG A 128 -17.63 4.08 -11.83
C ARG A 128 -18.88 3.21 -11.97
N ALA A 129 -19.58 2.93 -10.87
CA ALA A 129 -20.83 2.18 -10.92
C ALA A 129 -22.01 2.98 -11.52
N GLY A 130 -21.97 4.31 -11.40
CA GLY A 130 -22.98 5.21 -11.96
C GLY A 130 -22.73 5.64 -13.41
N SER A 131 -21.60 5.24 -14.00
CA SER A 131 -21.23 5.50 -15.40
C SER A 131 -21.54 4.31 -16.29
#